data_AF-A0A8I2YE60-F1
#
_entry.id   AF-A0A8I2YE60-F1
#
_cell.length_a   1.000
_cell.length_b   1.000
_cell.length_c   1.000
_cell.angle_alpha   90.00
_cell.angle_beta   90.00
_cell.angle_gamma   90.00
#
_symmetry.space_group_name_H-M   'P 1'
#
loop_
_entity.id
_entity.type
_entity.pdbx_description
1 polymer ?
#
loop_
_entity_poly.entity_id
_entity_poly.type
_entity_poly.pdbx_seq_one_letter_code
_entity_poly.pdbx_strand_id
1 'polypeptide(L)'
;MPPKRIRNRGGQSSPYNLRSRAEKHTTKSSLSTSPSRPSAFSGFSQSLSPDSPMTELSVTPPPEQRDFDQAVQGVHNDLDSICVLYRRAVRRLKESDVGLQLAAQRKEIVQLQGAVKTLDDGREEAARVRNEAIACKVCMNPTDRPFIVNECGHLCCLRCLRHAFQLKLRADIHDKHIPSHLQAYKEPPYTAETLTNFFAAGLLRLTWYLCPVPNCGKTVWDRPSEVPYLTRLITSLSGSPLRALVPSTTVMDYENDPWAGVFCNHNIQ
;
A
#
# COMPACT_ATOMS: atom_id res chain seq x y z
N MET A 1 45.69 -43.67 -14.03
CA MET A 1 44.36 -43.30 -14.60
C MET A 1 44.20 -41.79 -14.53
N PRO A 2 43.88 -41.09 -15.63
CA PRO A 2 43.79 -39.62 -15.62
C PRO A 2 42.41 -39.15 -15.10
N PRO A 3 42.31 -37.96 -14.47
CA PRO A 3 41.05 -37.44 -13.97
C PRO A 3 40.17 -36.92 -15.13
N LYS A 4 38.89 -37.31 -15.11
CA LYS A 4 37.87 -36.91 -16.07
C LYS A 4 37.56 -35.40 -15.92
N ARG A 5 37.76 -34.64 -17.00
CA ARG A 5 37.26 -33.26 -17.16
C ARG A 5 35.74 -33.23 -17.02
N ILE A 6 35.24 -32.51 -16.03
CA ILE A 6 33.82 -32.15 -15.90
C ILE A 6 33.56 -30.94 -16.80
N ARG A 7 32.73 -31.12 -17.83
CA ARG A 7 32.24 -30.04 -18.70
C ARG A 7 31.13 -29.27 -17.96
N ASN A 8 31.40 -28.01 -17.63
CA ASN A 8 30.39 -27.04 -17.24
C ASN A 8 29.48 -26.75 -18.45
N ARG A 9 28.23 -27.23 -18.42
CA ARG A 9 27.17 -26.78 -19.34
C ARG A 9 26.48 -25.58 -18.71
N GLY A 10 26.66 -24.42 -19.33
CA GLY A 10 25.85 -23.23 -19.09
C GLY A 10 24.38 -23.51 -19.37
N GLY A 11 23.56 -23.40 -18.33
CA GLY A 11 22.11 -23.49 -18.37
C GLY A 11 21.50 -22.09 -18.34
N GLN A 12 21.24 -21.60 -19.54
CA GLN A 12 20.28 -20.60 -19.99
C GLN A 12 19.41 -19.90 -18.93
N SER A 13 19.53 -18.57 -18.95
CA SER A 13 18.59 -17.56 -18.48
C SER A 13 17.14 -17.83 -18.93
N SER A 14 16.22 -17.87 -17.96
CA SER A 14 14.77 -17.85 -18.21
C SER A 14 14.23 -16.43 -18.08
N PRO A 15 13.57 -15.85 -19.11
CA PRO A 15 12.89 -14.57 -19.00
C PRO A 15 11.40 -14.81 -18.75
N TYR A 16 10.98 -14.85 -17.49
CA TYR A 16 9.55 -14.72 -17.18
C TYR A 16 9.13 -13.26 -17.32
N ASN A 17 8.74 -12.89 -18.54
CA ASN A 17 7.96 -11.70 -18.85
C ASN A 17 6.51 -11.94 -18.42
N LEU A 18 6.16 -11.57 -17.19
CA LEU A 18 4.76 -11.41 -16.78
C LEU A 18 4.28 -10.01 -17.17
N ARG A 19 3.74 -9.90 -18.38
CA ARG A 19 2.89 -8.78 -18.79
C ARG A 19 1.56 -8.88 -18.04
N SER A 20 1.49 -8.27 -16.86
CA SER A 20 0.21 -8.00 -16.21
C SER A 20 -0.43 -6.78 -16.87
N ARG A 21 -1.53 -7.04 -17.57
CA ARG A 21 -2.39 -6.06 -18.23
C ARG A 21 -3.04 -5.21 -17.14
N ALA A 22 -2.56 -3.99 -16.95
CA ALA A 22 -3.18 -3.01 -16.06
C ALA A 22 -4.50 -2.54 -16.68
N GLU A 23 -5.61 -3.10 -16.20
CA GLU A 23 -6.95 -2.57 -16.44
C GLU A 23 -7.08 -1.26 -15.64
N LYS A 24 -7.00 -0.13 -16.35
CA LYS A 24 -7.24 1.21 -15.81
C LYS A 24 -8.73 1.35 -15.49
N HIS A 25 -9.13 1.02 -14.27
CA HIS A 25 -10.40 1.50 -13.72
C HIS A 25 -10.24 2.97 -13.34
N THR A 26 -10.56 3.87 -14.27
CA THR A 26 -10.80 5.28 -13.99
C THR A 26 -12.11 5.42 -13.21
N THR A 27 -12.03 5.41 -11.88
CA THR A 27 -13.11 5.91 -11.02
C THR A 27 -13.13 7.43 -11.12
N LYS A 28 -14.14 7.96 -11.82
CA LYS A 28 -14.49 9.38 -11.84
C LYS A 28 -14.94 9.79 -10.44
N SER A 29 -14.05 10.38 -9.65
CA SER A 29 -14.43 11.12 -8.44
C SER A 29 -15.01 12.47 -8.87
N SER A 30 -16.33 12.57 -8.81
CA SER A 30 -17.08 13.81 -8.93
C SER A 30 -16.88 14.66 -7.67
N LEU A 31 -15.92 15.57 -7.69
CA LEU A 31 -15.85 16.68 -6.73
C LEU A 31 -16.88 17.74 -7.12
N SER A 32 -17.96 17.82 -6.35
CA SER A 32 -18.90 18.94 -6.36
C SER A 32 -18.32 20.10 -5.55
N THR A 33 -17.70 21.07 -6.20
CA THR A 33 -17.39 22.37 -5.61
C THR A 33 -18.55 23.33 -5.89
N SER A 34 -19.37 23.56 -4.87
CA SER A 34 -20.37 24.63 -4.86
C SER A 34 -19.70 26.01 -4.79
N PRO A 35 -20.05 26.98 -5.65
CA PRO A 35 -19.59 28.34 -5.49
C PRO A 35 -20.51 29.10 -4.53
N SER A 36 -19.97 29.49 -3.37
CA SER A 36 -20.62 30.42 -2.44
C SER A 36 -20.56 31.83 -3.02
N ARG A 37 -21.73 32.35 -3.41
CA ARG A 37 -21.97 33.74 -3.83
C ARG A 37 -21.82 34.67 -2.61
N PRO A 38 -21.02 35.74 -2.67
CA PRO A 38 -21.20 36.85 -1.76
C PRO A 38 -22.35 37.74 -2.25
N SER A 39 -23.38 37.83 -1.41
CA SER A 39 -24.40 38.87 -1.41
C SER A 39 -23.85 40.06 -0.64
N ALA A 40 -23.75 41.23 -1.27
CA ALA A 40 -23.60 42.49 -0.53
C ALA A 40 -24.03 43.71 -1.37
N PHE A 41 -25.10 44.35 -0.87
CA PHE A 41 -25.24 45.81 -0.72
C PHE A 41 -25.13 46.70 -1.96
N SER A 42 -26.26 46.92 -2.62
CA SER A 42 -26.57 48.17 -3.32
C SER A 42 -27.32 49.11 -2.36
N GLY A 43 -26.55 49.94 -1.66
CA GLY A 43 -27.05 51.01 -0.79
C GLY A 43 -27.33 52.29 -1.58
N PHE A 44 -28.46 52.90 -1.27
CA PHE A 44 -28.94 54.23 -1.66
C PHE A 44 -27.85 55.32 -1.73
N SER A 45 -27.95 56.20 -2.73
CA SER A 45 -27.55 57.60 -2.59
C SER A 45 -28.48 58.47 -3.42
N GLN A 46 -28.90 59.55 -2.77
CA GLN A 46 -30.08 60.34 -3.05
C GLN A 46 -29.80 61.41 -4.10
N SER A 47 -30.87 61.69 -4.86
CA SER A 47 -31.19 62.93 -5.56
C SER A 47 -30.65 64.19 -4.88
N LEU A 48 -29.97 65.04 -5.65
CA LEU A 48 -30.07 66.50 -5.55
C LEU A 48 -30.05 67.11 -6.96
N SER A 49 -31.19 67.67 -7.35
CA SER A 49 -31.33 68.61 -8.46
C SER A 49 -30.52 69.89 -8.17
N PRO A 50 -29.91 70.52 -9.17
CA PRO A 50 -29.60 71.93 -9.09
C PRO A 50 -30.57 72.75 -9.96
N ASP A 51 -31.05 73.79 -9.30
CA ASP A 51 -31.90 74.86 -9.79
C ASP A 51 -31.25 75.72 -10.89
N SER A 52 -32.15 76.34 -11.64
CA SER A 52 -32.05 77.67 -12.27
C SER A 52 -31.16 77.86 -13.51
N PRO A 53 -31.77 78.24 -14.66
CA PRO A 53 -31.05 78.78 -15.80
C PRO A 53 -30.65 80.23 -15.52
N MET A 54 -29.38 80.47 -15.19
CA MET A 54 -28.77 81.80 -15.28
C MET A 54 -28.55 82.12 -16.75
N THR A 55 -29.08 83.26 -17.18
CA THR A 55 -28.95 83.79 -18.54
C THR A 55 -27.49 84.19 -18.77
N GLU A 56 -26.74 83.35 -19.48
CA GLU A 56 -25.37 83.63 -19.91
C GLU A 56 -25.36 84.80 -20.90
N LEU A 57 -24.80 85.92 -20.46
CA LEU A 57 -24.34 86.98 -21.34
C LEU A 57 -23.16 86.44 -22.15
N SER A 58 -23.43 86.16 -23.43
CA SER A 58 -22.45 85.70 -24.43
C SER A 58 -21.41 86.79 -24.69
N VAL A 59 -20.36 86.81 -23.87
CA VAL A 59 -19.13 87.56 -24.14
C VAL A 59 -18.30 86.68 -25.05
N THR A 60 -18.30 86.99 -26.36
CA THR A 60 -17.39 86.36 -27.32
C THR A 60 -15.95 86.61 -26.89
N PRO A 61 -15.17 85.56 -26.58
CA PRO A 61 -13.78 85.73 -26.18
C PRO A 61 -12.96 86.33 -27.35
N PRO A 62 -12.00 87.21 -27.05
CA PRO A 62 -11.11 87.78 -28.06
C PRO A 62 -10.34 86.66 -28.79
N PRO A 63 -10.03 86.83 -30.09
CA PRO A 63 -9.50 85.77 -30.94
C PRO A 63 -8.21 85.13 -30.41
N GLU A 64 -7.35 85.88 -29.71
CA GLU A 64 -6.10 85.39 -29.11
C GLU A 64 -6.32 84.38 -27.97
N GLN A 65 -7.47 84.42 -27.29
CA GLN A 65 -7.79 83.53 -26.17
C GLN A 65 -8.26 82.15 -26.66
N ARG A 66 -8.84 82.07 -27.86
CA ARG A 66 -9.23 80.80 -28.49
C ARG A 66 -8.03 79.96 -28.87
N ASP A 67 -6.96 80.57 -29.37
CA ASP A 67 -5.74 79.85 -29.74
C ASP A 67 -5.04 79.26 -28.50
N PHE A 68 -5.05 80.00 -27.39
CA PHE A 68 -4.54 79.52 -26.10
C PHE A 68 -5.39 78.37 -25.55
N ASP A 69 -6.72 78.51 -25.50
CA ASP A 69 -7.61 77.46 -25.01
C ASP A 69 -7.54 76.21 -25.90
N GLN A 70 -7.37 76.37 -27.21
CA GLN A 70 -7.20 75.25 -28.14
C GLN A 70 -5.85 74.55 -27.95
N ALA A 71 -4.78 75.29 -27.64
CA ALA A 71 -3.49 74.72 -27.27
C ALA A 71 -3.55 73.99 -25.91
N VAL A 72 -4.21 74.57 -24.90
CA VAL A 72 -4.41 73.94 -23.58
C VAL A 72 -5.25 72.66 -23.71
N GLN A 73 -6.32 72.69 -24.52
CA GLN A 73 -7.14 71.52 -24.80
C GLN A 73 -6.34 70.43 -25.52
N GLY A 74 -5.47 70.81 -26.47
CA GLY A 74 -4.54 69.89 -27.13
C GLY A 74 -3.61 69.19 -26.14
N VAL A 75 -2.97 69.96 -25.26
CA VAL A 75 -2.11 69.41 -24.19
C VAL A 75 -2.89 68.51 -23.24
N HIS A 76 -4.12 68.86 -22.88
CA HIS A 76 -4.97 68.01 -22.04
C HIS A 76 -5.32 66.68 -22.71
N ASN A 77 -5.69 66.71 -23.99
CA ASN A 77 -5.97 65.51 -24.78
C ASN A 77 -4.73 64.60 -24.90
N ASP A 78 -3.55 65.18 -25.07
CA ASP A 78 -2.28 64.45 -25.12
C ASP A 78 -1.94 63.80 -23.77
N LEU A 79 -2.15 64.53 -22.66
CA LEU A 79 -1.99 64.01 -21.30
C LEU A 79 -2.95 62.87 -20.98
N ASP A 80 -4.21 62.97 -21.41
CA ASP A 80 -5.20 61.91 -21.27
C ASP A 80 -4.81 60.67 -22.09
N SER A 81 -4.33 60.87 -23.32
CA SER A 81 -3.82 59.81 -24.17
C SER A 81 -2.64 59.08 -23.52
N ILE A 82 -1.67 59.83 -22.94
CA ILE A 82 -0.54 59.28 -22.19
C ILE A 82 -1.02 58.49 -20.96
N CYS A 83 -1.99 59.03 -20.21
CA CYS A 83 -2.56 58.34 -19.05
C CYS A 83 -3.24 57.00 -19.41
N VAL A 84 -3.93 56.94 -20.55
CA VAL A 84 -4.54 55.71 -21.06
C VAL A 84 -3.46 54.68 -21.44
N LEU A 85 -2.41 55.11 -22.15
CA LEU A 85 -1.30 54.25 -22.53
C LEU A 85 -0.55 53.70 -21.31
N TYR A 86 -0.28 54.54 -20.31
CA TYR A 86 0.36 54.13 -19.06
C TYR A 86 -0.49 53.10 -18.30
N ARG A 87 -1.81 53.35 -18.13
CA ARG A 87 -2.73 52.38 -17.50
C ARG A 87 -2.79 51.05 -18.27
N ARG A 88 -2.66 51.07 -19.59
CA ARG A 88 -2.61 49.87 -20.43
C ARG A 88 -1.30 49.10 -20.26
N ALA A 89 -0.17 49.81 -20.19
CA ALA A 89 1.14 49.21 -19.95
C ALA A 89 1.22 48.55 -18.56
N VAL A 90 0.75 49.24 -17.51
CA VAL A 90 0.69 48.68 -16.14
C VAL A 90 -0.19 47.44 -16.08
N ARG A 91 -1.34 47.41 -16.79
CA ARG A 91 -2.18 46.20 -16.88
C ARG A 91 -1.44 45.03 -17.53
N ARG A 92 -0.77 45.25 -18.67
CA ARG A 92 0.01 44.20 -19.35
C ARG A 92 1.17 43.66 -18.49
N LEU A 93 1.86 44.53 -17.75
CA LEU A 93 2.92 44.12 -16.83
C LEU A 93 2.38 43.25 -15.70
N LYS A 94 1.24 43.64 -15.09
CA LYS A 94 0.57 42.84 -14.04
C LYS A 94 0.10 41.48 -14.57
N GLU A 95 -0.51 41.43 -15.75
CA GLU A 95 -0.93 40.18 -16.39
C GLU A 95 0.25 39.26 -16.71
N SER A 96 1.38 39.82 -17.15
CA SER A 96 2.62 39.07 -17.41
C SER A 96 3.23 38.49 -16.14
N ASP A 97 3.26 39.26 -15.04
CA ASP A 97 3.80 38.79 -13.75
C ASP A 97 2.93 37.67 -13.16
N VAL A 98 1.60 37.83 -13.21
CA VAL A 98 0.65 36.77 -12.84
C VAL A 98 0.85 35.52 -13.71
N GLY A 99 1.07 35.70 -15.02
CA GLY A 99 1.36 34.60 -15.94
C GLY A 99 2.65 33.84 -15.59
N LEU A 100 3.72 34.54 -15.25
CA LEU A 100 4.99 33.94 -14.82
C LEU A 100 4.85 33.21 -13.48
N GLN A 101 4.15 33.80 -12.52
CA GLN A 101 3.87 33.16 -11.23
C GLN A 101 3.03 31.88 -11.39
N LEU A 102 1.98 31.91 -12.21
CA LEU A 102 1.16 30.73 -12.51
C LEU A 102 1.98 29.64 -13.22
N ALA A 103 2.86 30.01 -14.14
CA ALA A 103 3.74 29.05 -14.81
C ALA A 103 4.74 28.41 -13.83
N ALA A 104 5.30 29.19 -12.90
CA ALA A 104 6.18 28.69 -11.85
C ALA A 104 5.45 27.73 -10.89
N GLN A 105 4.27 28.11 -10.41
CA GLN A 105 3.42 27.26 -9.57
C GLN A 105 3.04 25.96 -10.27
N ARG A 106 2.71 26.00 -11.58
CA ARG A 106 2.42 24.78 -12.35
C ARG A 106 3.61 23.84 -12.42
N LYS A 107 4.83 24.36 -12.61
CA LYS A 107 6.06 23.54 -12.59
C LYS A 107 6.28 22.89 -11.22
N GLU A 108 6.10 23.66 -10.14
CA GLU A 108 6.21 23.16 -8.77
C GLU A 108 5.17 22.06 -8.47
N ILE A 109 3.91 22.26 -8.87
CA ILE A 109 2.85 21.24 -8.72
C ILE A 109 3.23 19.95 -9.45
N VAL A 110 3.71 20.04 -10.70
CA VAL A 110 4.13 18.85 -11.46
C VAL A 110 5.30 18.14 -10.78
N GLN A 111 6.26 18.89 -10.23
CA GLN A 111 7.39 18.33 -9.49
C GLN A 111 6.93 17.63 -8.20
N LEU A 112 6.06 18.26 -7.42
CA LEU A 112 5.49 17.68 -6.19
C LEU A 112 4.64 16.44 -6.49
N GLN A 113 3.86 16.46 -7.57
CA GLN A 113 3.11 15.28 -8.02
C GLN A 113 4.04 14.10 -8.38
N GLY A 114 5.19 14.39 -9.02
CA GLY A 114 6.22 13.38 -9.30
C GLY A 114 6.84 12.80 -8.03
N ALA A 115 7.10 13.65 -7.03
CA ALA A 115 7.64 13.23 -5.73
C ALA A 115 6.63 12.37 -4.93
N VAL A 116 5.36 12.79 -4.86
CA VAL A 116 4.28 12.04 -4.21
C VAL A 116 4.15 10.65 -4.82
N LYS A 117 4.11 10.57 -6.15
CA LYS A 117 4.04 9.28 -6.85
C LYS A 117 5.21 8.35 -6.49
N THR A 118 6.42 8.89 -6.43
CA THR A 118 7.63 8.11 -6.07
C THR A 118 7.55 7.59 -4.63
N LEU A 119 7.01 8.38 -3.71
CA LEU A 119 6.78 7.96 -2.33
C LEU A 119 5.69 6.89 -2.23
N ASP A 120 4.62 7.01 -2.99
CA ASP A 120 3.54 6.01 -3.04
C ASP A 120 4.05 4.67 -3.60
N ASP A 121 4.81 4.70 -4.71
CA ASP A 121 5.46 3.51 -5.28
C ASP A 121 6.41 2.85 -4.26
N GLY A 122 7.19 3.66 -3.53
CA GLY A 122 8.08 3.18 -2.47
C GLY A 122 7.33 2.58 -1.27
N ARG A 123 6.17 3.14 -0.92
CA ARG A 123 5.30 2.63 0.15
C ARG A 123 4.67 1.30 -0.23
N GLU A 124 4.21 1.16 -1.49
CA GLU A 124 3.66 -0.09 -2.00
C GLU A 124 4.72 -1.20 -2.00
N GLU A 125 5.93 -0.89 -2.48
CA GLU A 125 7.05 -1.84 -2.48
C GLU A 125 7.43 -2.26 -1.06
N ALA A 126 7.53 -1.32 -0.12
CA ALA A 126 7.80 -1.62 1.28
C ALA A 126 6.70 -2.51 1.91
N ALA A 127 5.42 -2.25 1.57
CA ALA A 127 4.32 -3.09 2.03
C ALA A 127 4.41 -4.51 1.45
N ARG A 128 4.80 -4.65 0.18
CA ARG A 128 4.99 -5.94 -0.48
C ARG A 128 6.09 -6.76 0.19
N VAL A 129 7.29 -6.19 0.34
CA VAL A 129 8.45 -6.85 0.99
C VAL A 129 8.11 -7.25 2.42
N ARG A 130 7.46 -6.36 3.17
CA ARG A 130 7.01 -6.63 4.53
C ARG A 130 6.02 -7.80 4.58
N ASN A 131 5.02 -7.82 3.70
CA ASN A 131 4.03 -8.88 3.66
C ASN A 131 4.66 -10.22 3.28
N GLU A 132 5.63 -10.24 2.38
CA GLU A 132 6.39 -11.44 2.00
C GLU A 132 7.24 -11.99 3.15
N ALA A 133 7.86 -11.11 3.95
CA ALA A 133 8.69 -11.49 5.08
C ALA A 133 7.89 -12.16 6.21
N ILE A 134 6.63 -11.78 6.39
CA ILE A 134 5.74 -12.33 7.43
C ILE A 134 4.76 -13.40 6.93
N ALA A 135 4.73 -13.65 5.62
CA ALA A 135 3.84 -14.64 5.03
C ALA A 135 4.33 -16.06 5.35
N CYS A 136 3.38 -16.92 5.70
CA CYS A 136 3.62 -18.34 5.84
C CYS A 136 4.06 -18.91 4.49
N LYS A 137 5.22 -19.56 4.45
CA LYS A 137 5.79 -20.10 3.20
C LYS A 137 5.05 -21.32 2.62
N VAL A 138 3.94 -21.74 3.25
CA VAL A 138 3.06 -22.81 2.78
C VAL A 138 1.75 -22.24 2.23
N CYS A 139 0.99 -21.47 3.03
CA CYS A 139 -0.31 -20.94 2.61
C CYS A 139 -0.25 -19.52 2.01
N MET A 140 0.92 -18.88 2.02
CA MET A 140 1.18 -17.52 1.52
C MET A 140 0.34 -16.40 2.16
N ASN A 141 -0.38 -16.70 3.25
CA ASN A 141 -1.11 -15.72 4.05
C ASN A 141 -0.22 -15.19 5.19
N PRO A 142 -0.55 -14.03 5.80
CA PRO A 142 0.09 -13.59 7.03
C PRO A 142 0.12 -14.72 8.06
N THR A 143 1.28 -14.94 8.67
CA THR A 143 1.46 -16.13 9.53
C THR A 143 0.63 -16.02 10.80
N ASP A 144 -0.38 -16.87 10.91
CA ASP A 144 -1.17 -17.10 12.12
C ASP A 144 -0.46 -18.13 13.01
N ARG A 145 -0.20 -17.74 14.27
CA ARG A 145 0.62 -18.47 15.25
C ARG A 145 1.95 -18.99 14.63
N PRO A 146 2.96 -18.12 14.47
CA PRO A 146 4.19 -18.41 13.76
C PRO A 146 5.09 -19.43 14.45
N PHE A 147 5.57 -20.39 13.66
CA PHE A 147 6.59 -21.36 14.03
C PHE A 147 7.75 -21.32 13.05
N ILE A 148 8.96 -21.51 13.55
CA ILE A 148 10.18 -21.67 12.75
C ILE A 148 10.58 -23.14 12.74
N VAL A 149 10.83 -23.67 11.55
CA VAL A 149 11.46 -24.98 11.37
C VAL A 149 12.96 -24.84 11.62
N ASN A 150 13.46 -25.38 12.73
CA ASN A 150 14.79 -25.10 13.27
C ASN A 150 15.93 -25.36 12.26
N GLU A 151 15.80 -26.39 11.43
CA GLU A 151 16.84 -26.85 10.49
C GLU A 151 16.96 -25.96 9.23
N CYS A 152 15.92 -25.17 8.94
CA CYS A 152 15.86 -24.37 7.71
C CYS A 152 15.49 -22.91 7.91
N GLY A 153 15.04 -22.51 9.10
CA GLY A 153 14.64 -21.14 9.41
C GLY A 153 13.32 -20.71 8.77
N HIS A 154 12.60 -21.60 8.07
CA HIS A 154 11.35 -21.24 7.42
C HIS A 154 10.24 -20.95 8.41
N LEU A 155 9.56 -19.82 8.20
CA LEU A 155 8.41 -19.37 8.96
C LEU A 155 7.12 -19.96 8.37
N CYS A 156 6.34 -20.66 9.20
CA CYS A 156 5.08 -21.29 8.82
C CYS A 156 4.03 -21.14 9.91
N CYS A 157 2.74 -21.22 9.54
CA CYS A 157 1.66 -21.32 10.51
C CYS A 157 1.69 -22.69 11.19
N LEU A 158 1.30 -22.75 12.47
CA LEU A 158 1.09 -24.02 13.17
C LEU A 158 0.20 -24.99 12.37
N ARG A 159 -0.93 -24.50 11.88
CA ARG A 159 -1.91 -25.30 11.13
C ARG A 159 -1.29 -25.94 9.88
N CYS A 160 -0.46 -25.19 9.15
CA CYS A 160 0.20 -25.68 7.94
C CYS A 160 1.23 -26.76 8.25
N LEU A 161 2.07 -26.55 9.27
CA LEU A 161 3.07 -27.54 9.69
C LEU A 161 2.40 -28.83 10.17
N ARG A 162 1.41 -28.73 11.07
CA ARG A 162 0.69 -29.90 11.59
C ARG A 162 0.01 -30.69 10.47
N HIS A 163 -0.67 -30.01 9.56
CA HIS A 163 -1.33 -30.68 8.45
C HIS A 163 -0.33 -31.45 7.58
N ALA A 164 0.78 -30.82 7.18
CA ALA A 164 1.80 -31.46 6.38
C ALA A 164 2.43 -32.67 7.08
N PHE A 165 2.73 -32.55 8.38
CA PHE A 165 3.31 -33.64 9.15
C PHE A 165 2.33 -34.79 9.40
N GLN A 166 1.03 -34.50 9.61
CA GLN A 166 -0.01 -35.53 9.70
C GLN A 166 -0.22 -36.26 8.37
N LEU A 167 -0.15 -35.57 7.23
CA LEU A 167 -0.19 -36.23 5.92
C LEU A 167 0.99 -37.18 5.72
N LYS A 168 2.19 -36.78 6.14
CA LYS A 168 3.37 -37.65 6.11
C LYS A 168 3.20 -38.88 6.99
N LEU A 169 2.75 -38.70 8.24
CA LEU A 169 2.44 -39.81 9.15
C LEU A 169 1.42 -40.78 8.54
N ARG A 170 0.34 -40.24 7.97
CA ARG A 170 -0.70 -41.04 7.31
C ARG A 170 -0.11 -41.90 6.20
N ALA A 171 0.74 -41.32 5.34
CA ALA A 171 1.39 -42.07 4.28
C ALA A 171 2.28 -43.19 4.83
N ASP A 172 3.10 -42.90 5.86
CA ASP A 172 4.01 -43.88 6.47
C ASP A 172 3.28 -45.05 7.18
N ILE A 173 2.06 -44.79 7.69
CA ILE A 173 1.20 -45.79 8.33
C ILE A 173 0.40 -46.59 7.29
N HIS A 174 -0.10 -45.93 6.23
CA HIS A 174 -0.99 -46.53 5.25
C HIS A 174 -0.36 -47.74 4.54
N ASP A 175 0.95 -47.71 4.34
CA ASP A 175 1.69 -48.77 3.62
C ASP A 175 1.98 -50.01 4.50
N LYS A 176 1.56 -50.00 5.77
CA LYS A 176 1.83 -51.08 6.72
C LYS A 176 0.59 -51.92 7.00
N HIS A 177 0.79 -53.19 7.30
CA HIS A 177 -0.27 -54.05 7.81
C HIS A 177 -0.64 -53.62 9.23
N ILE A 178 -1.75 -52.90 9.37
CA ILE A 178 -2.25 -52.42 10.66
C ILE A 178 -3.05 -53.55 11.33
N PRO A 179 -2.71 -53.97 12.57
CA PRO A 179 -3.52 -54.94 13.31
C PRO A 179 -4.97 -54.48 13.46
N SER A 180 -5.93 -55.42 13.46
CA SER A 180 -7.37 -55.10 13.49
C SER A 180 -7.78 -54.21 14.67
N HIS A 181 -7.15 -54.38 15.84
CA HIS A 181 -7.42 -53.56 17.03
C HIS A 181 -6.95 -52.10 16.90
N LEU A 182 -6.10 -51.79 15.91
CA LEU A 182 -5.62 -50.43 15.63
C LEU A 182 -6.27 -49.82 14.38
N GLN A 183 -7.13 -50.57 13.68
CA GLN A 183 -7.72 -50.13 12.42
C GLN A 183 -8.65 -48.92 12.59
N ALA A 184 -9.28 -48.79 13.76
CA ALA A 184 -10.10 -47.64 14.13
C ALA A 184 -9.30 -46.32 14.17
N TYR A 185 -7.98 -46.39 14.36
CA TYR A 185 -7.10 -45.22 14.43
C TYR A 185 -6.42 -44.88 13.10
N LYS A 186 -6.80 -45.51 11.99
CA LYS A 186 -6.15 -45.31 10.68
C LYS A 186 -6.30 -43.88 10.15
N GLU A 187 -7.42 -43.22 10.46
CA GLU A 187 -7.74 -41.89 9.93
C GLU A 187 -7.30 -40.75 10.87
N PRO A 188 -6.75 -39.65 10.33
CA PRO A 188 -6.35 -38.48 11.11
C PRO A 188 -7.56 -37.68 11.64
N PRO A 189 -7.38 -36.83 12.68
CA PRO A 189 -6.12 -36.47 13.33
C PRO A 189 -5.66 -37.54 14.34
N TYR A 190 -4.38 -37.89 14.28
CA TYR A 190 -3.77 -38.77 15.28
C TYR A 190 -3.60 -38.04 16.60
N THR A 191 -3.93 -38.71 17.71
CA THR A 191 -3.65 -38.21 19.06
C THR A 191 -2.27 -38.70 19.53
N ALA A 192 -1.76 -38.15 20.64
CA ALA A 192 -0.51 -38.64 21.23
C ALA A 192 -0.60 -40.12 21.65
N GLU A 193 -1.77 -40.54 22.14
CA GLU A 193 -2.06 -41.94 22.50
C GLU A 193 -2.03 -42.84 21.26
N THR A 194 -2.69 -42.43 20.16
CA THR A 194 -2.65 -43.15 18.89
C THR A 194 -1.23 -43.35 18.37
N LEU A 195 -0.40 -42.30 18.41
CA LEU A 195 1.00 -42.42 18.01
C LEU A 195 1.75 -43.39 18.92
N THR A 196 1.56 -43.31 20.24
CA THR A 196 2.19 -44.22 21.21
C THR A 196 1.84 -45.68 20.90
N ASN A 197 0.58 -45.97 20.58
CA ASN A 197 0.13 -47.30 20.19
C ASN A 197 0.77 -47.77 18.87
N PHE A 198 0.90 -46.88 17.88
CA PHE A 198 1.60 -47.20 16.63
C PHE A 198 3.10 -47.46 16.84
N PHE A 199 3.76 -46.72 17.74
CA PHE A 199 5.15 -46.98 18.12
C PHE A 199 5.29 -48.33 18.84
N ALA A 200 4.43 -48.61 19.84
CA ALA A 200 4.44 -49.87 20.58
C ALA A 200 4.19 -51.08 19.66
N ALA A 201 3.33 -50.93 18.65
CA ALA A 201 3.07 -51.95 17.64
C ALA A 201 4.16 -52.07 16.55
N GLY A 202 5.25 -51.28 16.62
CA GLY A 202 6.31 -51.27 15.62
C GLY A 202 5.89 -50.70 14.26
N LEU A 203 4.71 -50.08 14.18
CA LEU A 203 4.19 -49.42 12.97
C LEU A 203 4.85 -48.06 12.74
N LEU A 204 5.47 -47.47 13.76
CA LEU A 204 6.32 -46.28 13.64
C LEU A 204 7.68 -46.59 14.30
N ARG A 205 8.78 -46.27 13.61
CA ARG A 205 10.15 -46.47 14.13
C ARG A 205 10.82 -45.14 14.42
N LEU A 206 10.90 -44.29 13.40
CA LEU A 206 11.31 -42.89 13.47
C LEU A 206 10.59 -42.21 12.30
N THR A 207 9.84 -41.14 12.55
CA THR A 207 9.18 -40.39 11.47
C THR A 207 10.09 -39.24 11.06
N TRP A 208 10.51 -39.25 9.80
CA TRP A 208 11.36 -38.22 9.24
C TRP A 208 10.43 -37.25 8.51
N TYR A 209 10.24 -36.07 9.10
CA TYR A 209 9.45 -35.03 8.45
C TYR A 209 10.31 -34.29 7.44
N LEU A 210 9.68 -33.79 6.39
CA LEU A 210 10.30 -32.85 5.46
C LEU A 210 9.66 -31.49 5.64
N CYS A 211 10.46 -30.43 5.57
CA CYS A 211 9.95 -29.07 5.58
C CYS A 211 8.93 -28.90 4.44
N PRO A 212 7.68 -28.45 4.73
CA PRO A 212 6.63 -28.37 3.71
C PRO A 212 6.78 -27.17 2.76
N VAL A 213 7.80 -26.33 2.96
CA VAL A 213 8.07 -25.20 2.07
C VAL A 213 8.52 -25.74 0.71
N PRO A 214 7.90 -25.28 -0.40
CA PRO A 214 8.30 -25.68 -1.74
C PRO A 214 9.80 -25.53 -1.97
N ASN A 215 10.42 -26.55 -2.57
CA ASN A 215 11.86 -26.61 -2.87
C ASN A 215 12.81 -26.65 -1.65
N CYS A 216 12.33 -26.63 -0.41
CA CYS A 216 13.19 -26.74 0.76
C CYS A 216 13.72 -28.16 0.93
N GLY A 217 12.82 -29.15 1.08
CA GLY A 217 13.17 -30.57 1.19
C GLY A 217 14.03 -30.97 2.39
N LYS A 218 14.43 -30.03 3.26
CA LYS A 218 15.22 -30.32 4.46
C LYS A 218 14.44 -31.20 5.43
N THR A 219 15.11 -32.20 5.99
CA THR A 219 14.56 -33.05 7.04
C THR A 219 14.39 -32.27 8.33
N VAL A 220 13.28 -32.50 9.02
CA VAL A 220 12.89 -31.89 10.29
C VAL A 220 12.93 -32.98 11.35
N TRP A 221 13.88 -32.85 12.27
CA TRP A 221 14.15 -33.78 13.36
C TRP A 221 13.58 -33.23 14.66
N ASP A 222 13.70 -31.91 14.84
CA ASP A 222 13.25 -31.21 16.02
C ASP A 222 11.84 -30.65 15.84
N ARG A 223 11.15 -30.48 16.98
CA ARG A 223 9.88 -29.76 17.00
C ARG A 223 10.12 -28.33 16.52
N PRO A 224 9.35 -27.84 15.52
CA PRO A 224 9.44 -26.44 15.16
C PRO A 224 9.11 -25.56 16.37
N SER A 225 9.85 -24.46 16.50
CA SER A 225 9.78 -23.58 17.67
C SER A 225 8.75 -22.48 17.45
N GLU A 226 7.86 -22.28 18.43
CA GLU A 226 6.93 -21.15 18.40
C GLU A 226 7.72 -19.85 18.54
N VAL A 227 7.27 -18.79 17.85
CA VAL A 227 7.93 -17.49 17.89
C VAL A 227 6.94 -16.41 18.34
N PRO A 228 6.62 -16.32 19.64
CA PRO A 228 5.52 -15.50 20.14
C PRO A 228 5.67 -14.01 19.84
N TYR A 229 6.90 -13.50 19.80
CA TYR A 229 7.18 -12.11 19.49
C TYR A 229 6.82 -11.77 18.03
N LEU A 230 6.95 -12.73 17.10
CA LEU A 230 6.55 -12.52 15.71
C LEU A 230 5.04 -12.32 15.60
N THR A 231 4.21 -12.99 16.40
CA THR A 231 2.76 -12.74 16.40
C THR A 231 2.45 -11.27 16.61
N ARG A 232 3.04 -10.65 17.64
CA ARG A 232 2.85 -9.22 17.95
C ARG A 232 3.35 -8.32 16.84
N LEU A 233 4.51 -8.66 16.26
CA LEU A 233 5.10 -7.92 15.15
C LEU A 233 4.21 -7.98 13.91
N ILE A 234 3.76 -9.17 13.52
CA ILE A 234 2.88 -9.43 12.37
C ILE A 234 1.57 -8.64 12.52
N THR A 235 0.97 -8.67 13.71
CA THR A 235 -0.23 -7.89 14.03
C THR A 235 0.02 -6.39 13.85
N SER A 236 1.11 -5.87 14.41
CA SER A 236 1.44 -4.44 14.34
C SER A 236 1.71 -3.98 12.91
N LEU A 237 2.42 -4.81 12.14
CA LEU A 237 2.77 -4.54 10.74
C LEU A 237 1.57 -4.65 9.79
N SER A 238 0.57 -5.46 10.12
CA SER A 238 -0.61 -5.64 9.26
C SER A 238 -1.52 -4.41 9.24
N GLY A 239 -1.34 -3.44 10.14
CA GLY A 239 -2.09 -2.18 10.17
C GLY A 239 -3.60 -2.32 10.39
N SER A 240 -4.10 -3.56 10.51
CA SER A 240 -5.47 -3.82 10.94
C SER A 240 -5.53 -3.55 12.43
N PRO A 241 -6.33 -2.55 12.90
CA PRO A 241 -6.67 -2.48 14.30
C PRO A 241 -7.26 -3.84 14.64
N LEU A 242 -6.62 -4.54 15.57
CA LEU A 242 -7.06 -5.82 16.07
C LEU A 242 -8.58 -5.74 16.23
N ARG A 243 -9.35 -6.43 15.38
CA ARG A 243 -10.52 -7.11 15.94
C ARG A 243 -9.90 -7.91 17.05
N ALA A 244 -10.11 -7.44 18.28
CA ALA A 244 -9.54 -8.02 19.49
C ALA A 244 -9.53 -9.51 19.24
N LEU A 245 -8.32 -10.10 19.15
CA LEU A 245 -8.15 -11.53 18.98
C LEU A 245 -8.94 -12.10 20.14
N VAL A 246 -10.20 -12.43 19.89
CA VAL A 246 -11.01 -13.22 20.80
C VAL A 246 -10.10 -14.41 20.97
N PRO A 247 -9.55 -14.66 22.17
CA PRO A 247 -8.72 -15.84 22.38
C PRO A 247 -9.55 -16.96 21.78
N SER A 248 -9.01 -17.60 20.73
CA SER A 248 -9.80 -18.51 19.91
C SER A 248 -10.09 -19.71 20.80
N THR A 249 -11.16 -19.62 21.59
CA THR A 249 -11.65 -20.60 22.55
C THR A 249 -12.34 -21.76 21.85
N THR A 250 -11.96 -22.03 20.60
CA THR A 250 -12.11 -23.37 20.05
C THR A 250 -11.14 -24.26 20.83
N VAL A 251 -11.63 -24.71 21.99
CA VAL A 251 -11.12 -25.73 22.88
C VAL A 251 -10.90 -26.99 22.05
N MET A 252 -9.75 -27.04 21.40
CA MET A 252 -9.05 -28.29 21.26
C MET A 252 -8.06 -28.30 22.41
N ASP A 253 -7.98 -29.40 23.17
CA ASP A 253 -7.05 -29.64 24.29
C ASP A 253 -5.55 -29.63 23.86
N TYR A 254 -5.17 -28.75 22.94
CA TYR A 254 -3.82 -28.43 22.52
C TYR A 254 -3.17 -27.35 23.40
N GLU A 255 -3.82 -26.93 24.49
CA GLU A 255 -3.30 -25.87 25.37
C GLU A 255 -1.93 -26.21 25.96
N ASN A 256 -1.59 -27.51 26.08
CA ASN A 256 -0.34 -27.95 26.70
C ASN A 256 0.78 -28.33 25.70
N ASP A 257 0.46 -28.81 24.49
CA ASP A 257 1.46 -29.15 23.47
C ASP A 257 0.93 -28.95 22.03
N PRO A 258 1.41 -27.95 21.27
CA PRO A 258 1.00 -27.73 19.89
C PRO A 258 1.38 -28.88 18.94
N TRP A 259 2.29 -29.76 19.37
CA TRP A 259 2.81 -30.89 18.60
C TRP A 259 2.24 -32.25 19.02
N ALA A 260 1.28 -32.27 19.96
CA ALA A 260 0.56 -33.48 20.33
C ALA A 260 -0.06 -34.15 19.10
N GLY A 261 0.22 -35.45 18.93
CA GLY A 261 -0.25 -36.22 17.76
C GLY A 261 0.58 -36.01 16.49
N VAL A 262 1.74 -35.37 16.59
CA VAL A 262 2.74 -35.30 15.51
C VAL A 262 4.07 -35.85 16.01
N PHE A 263 4.66 -35.22 17.02
CA PHE A 263 5.94 -35.66 17.58
C PHE A 263 5.68 -36.50 18.83
N CYS A 264 6.30 -37.68 18.92
CA CYS A 264 6.28 -38.44 20.17
C CYS A 264 7.19 -37.74 21.18
N ASN A 265 6.75 -37.58 22.43
CA ASN A 265 7.57 -37.04 23.51
C ASN A 265 8.78 -37.97 23.71
N HIS A 266 9.93 -37.64 23.11
CA HIS A 266 11.20 -38.36 23.29
C HIS A 266 11.84 -37.99 24.64
N ASN A 267 11.07 -38.06 25.73
CA ASN A 267 11.65 -38.28 27.07
C ASN A 267 11.76 -39.79 27.33
N ILE A 268 12.23 -40.53 26.32
CA ILE A 268 12.74 -41.88 26.49
C ILE A 268 14.26 -41.72 26.36
N GLN A 269 14.89 -41.26 27.44
CA GLN A 269 16.31 -41.52 27.68
C GLN A 269 16.45 -42.94 28.19
#